data_AF-A0A954CAE6-F1
#
_entry.id   AF-A0A954CAE6-F1
#
_cell.length_a   1.000
_cell.length_b   1.000
_cell.length_c   1.000
_cell.angle_alpha   90.00
_cell.angle_beta   90.00
_cell.angle_gamma   90.00
#
_symmetry.space_group_name_H-M   'P 1'
#
loop_
_entity.id
_entity.type
_entity.pdbx_description
1 polymer ?
#
loop_
_entity_poly.entity_id
_entity_poly.type
_entity_poly.pdbx_seq_one_letter_code
_entity_poly.pdbx_strand_id
1 'polypeptide(L)'
;MLADLPRRVEIFEEGPREGFQIEKAPIATADKVRFIEALAETGVRHIQCVSFVNPKRVPGMADADLVARSITQKPGIAYTGIWLNMQGLERACNTPLHLSGELQLYASETFGINNSNRT
;
A
#
# COMPACT_ATOMS: atom_id res chain seq x y z
N MET A 1 15.64 -19.81 27.25
CA MET A 1 14.95 -20.58 26.20
C MET A 1 14.73 -19.64 25.01
N LEU A 2 15.48 -19.83 23.92
CA LEU A 2 15.37 -19.03 22.67
C LEU A 2 15.38 -19.97 21.44
N ALA A 3 15.08 -21.25 21.63
CA ALA A 3 15.56 -22.31 20.75
C ALA A 3 14.73 -22.54 19.47
N ASP A 4 13.57 -21.89 19.29
CA ASP A 4 12.68 -22.14 18.14
C ASP A 4 12.29 -20.86 17.37
N LEU A 5 13.16 -19.86 17.30
CA LEU A 5 12.90 -18.67 16.47
C LEU A 5 13.18 -18.93 14.98
N PRO A 6 12.40 -18.32 14.07
CA PRO A 6 12.63 -18.45 12.65
C PRO A 6 14.01 -17.88 12.27
N ARG A 7 14.71 -18.54 11.35
CA ARG A 7 16.02 -18.10 10.86
C ARG A 7 15.96 -16.84 10.01
N ARG A 8 14.77 -16.45 9.56
CA ARG A 8 14.52 -15.28 8.71
C ARG A 8 13.12 -14.71 9.00
N VAL A 9 13.03 -13.39 9.00
CA VAL A 9 11.78 -12.64 9.02
C VAL A 9 11.73 -11.77 7.77
N GLU A 10 10.54 -11.60 7.22
CA GLU A 10 10.27 -10.64 6.16
C GLU A 10 9.45 -9.49 6.73
N ILE A 11 9.86 -8.27 6.40
CA ILE A 11 9.17 -7.06 6.81
C ILE A 11 8.42 -6.53 5.60
N PHE A 12 7.11 -6.40 5.75
CA PHE A 12 6.21 -5.78 4.79
C PHE A 12 5.90 -4.38 5.31
N GLU A 13 6.49 -3.38 4.68
CA GLU A 13 6.35 -1.98 5.10
C GLU A 13 5.04 -1.41 4.55
N GLU A 14 4.11 -1.10 5.45
CA GLU A 14 2.78 -0.59 5.12
C GLU A 14 2.58 0.89 5.47
N GLY A 15 3.58 1.53 6.09
CA GLY A 15 3.55 2.92 6.51
C GLY A 15 3.12 3.91 5.41
N PRO A 16 3.60 3.79 4.16
CA PRO A 16 3.11 4.65 3.08
C PRO A 16 1.62 4.45 2.80
N ARG A 17 1.09 3.23 2.87
CA ARG A 17 -0.33 3.00 2.60
C ARG A 17 -1.19 3.32 3.83
N GLU A 18 -1.01 2.63 4.94
CA GLU A 18 -1.82 2.83 6.17
C GLU A 18 -1.60 4.22 6.76
N GLY A 19 -0.34 4.63 6.89
CA GLY A 19 0.04 5.89 7.53
C GLY A 19 -0.53 7.11 6.80
N PHE A 20 -0.38 7.17 5.47
CA PHE A 20 -0.94 8.29 4.70
C PHE A 20 -2.47 8.31 4.69
N GLN A 21 -3.14 7.18 4.91
CA GLN A 21 -4.61 7.12 5.03
C GLN A 21 -5.12 7.66 6.37
N ILE A 22 -4.37 7.42 7.46
CA ILE A 22 -4.78 7.77 8.83
C ILE A 22 -4.34 9.19 9.22
N GLU A 23 -3.29 9.72 8.59
CA GLU A 23 -2.78 11.06 8.88
C GLU A 23 -3.85 12.13 8.60
N LYS A 24 -4.03 13.05 9.56
CA LYS A 24 -5.06 14.09 9.49
C LYS A 24 -4.62 15.23 8.56
N ALA A 25 -3.34 15.55 8.59
CA ALA A 25 -2.78 16.58 7.75
C ALA A 25 -2.57 16.05 6.31
N PRO A 26 -2.88 16.84 5.27
CA PRO A 26 -2.55 16.45 3.91
C PRO A 26 -1.03 16.37 3.75
N ILE A 27 -0.56 15.25 3.21
CA ILE A 27 0.85 15.04 2.86
C ILE A 27 0.99 15.32 1.37
N ALA A 28 1.92 16.20 0.99
CA ALA A 28 2.20 16.49 -0.41
C ALA A 28 2.71 15.24 -1.13
N THR A 29 2.30 15.05 -2.39
CA THR A 29 2.71 13.91 -3.22
C THR A 29 4.24 13.73 -3.26
N ALA A 30 5.00 14.84 -3.38
CA ALA A 30 6.45 14.79 -3.39
C ALA A 30 7.04 14.23 -2.09
N ASP A 31 6.43 14.55 -0.94
CA ASP A 31 6.87 14.01 0.36
C ASP A 31 6.51 12.54 0.51
N LYS A 32 5.36 12.10 -0.02
CA LYS A 32 5.01 10.67 -0.07
C LYS A 32 6.03 9.88 -0.87
N VAL A 33 6.40 10.37 -2.06
CA VAL A 33 7.40 9.76 -2.93
C VAL A 33 8.75 9.72 -2.23
N ARG A 34 9.20 10.86 -1.68
CA ARG A 34 10.46 10.96 -0.92
C ARG A 34 10.49 9.97 0.25
N PHE A 35 9.38 9.79 0.95
CA PHE A 35 9.29 8.84 2.06
C PHE A 35 9.42 7.39 1.59
N ILE A 36 8.71 7.00 0.51
CA ILE A 36 8.79 5.65 -0.06
C ILE A 36 10.20 5.34 -0.57
N GLU A 37 10.84 6.30 -1.26
CA GLU A 37 12.21 6.15 -1.75
C GLU A 37 13.21 6.06 -0.60
N ALA A 38 13.02 6.83 0.48
CA ALA A 38 13.85 6.72 1.67
C ALA A 38 13.69 5.35 2.36
N LEU A 39 12.48 4.80 2.42
CA LEU A 39 12.26 3.44 2.93
C LEU A 39 13.01 2.40 2.09
N ALA A 40 13.08 2.57 0.78
CA ALA A 40 13.83 1.68 -0.11
C ALA A 40 15.34 1.64 0.18
N GLU A 41 15.89 2.62 0.90
CA GLU A 41 17.28 2.62 1.36
C GLU A 41 17.54 1.79 2.63
N THR A 42 16.48 1.36 3.33
CA THR A 42 16.60 0.69 4.63
C THR A 42 16.89 -0.81 4.54
N GLY A 43 16.76 -1.39 3.34
CA GLY A 43 16.90 -2.83 3.10
C GLY A 43 15.59 -3.62 3.19
N VAL A 44 14.44 -2.97 3.43
CA VAL A 44 13.13 -3.61 3.25
C VAL A 44 12.95 -4.06 1.81
N ARG A 45 12.26 -5.20 1.62
CA ARG A 45 12.06 -5.80 0.29
C ARG A 45 10.62 -5.68 -0.20
N HIS A 46 9.70 -5.24 0.64
CA HIS A 46 8.29 -5.10 0.32
C HIS A 46 7.81 -3.76 0.87
N ILE A 47 7.31 -2.90 -0.01
CA ILE A 47 6.76 -1.58 0.36
C ILE A 47 5.39 -1.45 -0.28
N GLN A 48 4.35 -1.42 0.55
CA GLN A 48 3.00 -1.13 0.11
C GLN A 48 2.82 0.38 0.04
N CYS A 49 2.89 0.91 -1.17
CA CYS A 49 3.07 2.33 -1.46
C CYS A 49 1.77 3.13 -1.34
N VAL A 50 0.67 2.59 -1.87
CA VAL A 50 -0.60 3.32 -2.05
C VAL A 50 -1.81 2.38 -2.00
N SER A 51 -3.00 2.98 -1.95
CA SER A 51 -4.28 2.29 -2.08
C SER A 51 -5.10 2.90 -3.22
N PHE A 52 -5.48 2.10 -4.21
CA PHE A 52 -6.31 2.52 -5.34
C PHE A 52 -7.81 2.49 -4.97
N VAL A 53 -8.14 3.17 -3.87
CA VAL A 53 -9.51 3.27 -3.33
C VAL A 53 -10.22 4.53 -3.84
N ASN A 54 -11.49 4.67 -3.45
CA ASN A 54 -12.28 5.84 -3.79
C ASN A 54 -11.72 7.08 -3.06
N PRO A 55 -11.23 8.11 -3.79
CA PRO A 55 -10.59 9.28 -3.19
C PRO A 55 -11.55 10.14 -2.36
N LYS A 56 -12.86 10.02 -2.58
CA LYS A 56 -13.87 10.70 -1.75
C LYS A 56 -14.01 10.06 -0.37
N ARG A 57 -13.80 8.74 -0.27
CA ARG A 57 -13.86 8.00 1.01
C ARG A 57 -12.52 8.06 1.75
N VAL A 58 -11.42 8.12 1.00
CA VAL A 58 -10.06 8.14 1.54
C VAL A 58 -9.24 9.26 0.88
N PRO A 59 -9.40 10.52 1.33
CA PRO A 59 -8.74 11.67 0.71
C PRO A 59 -7.21 11.59 0.70
N GLY A 60 -6.61 10.94 1.71
CA GLY A 60 -5.16 10.72 1.79
C GLY A 60 -4.58 9.87 0.64
N MET A 61 -5.42 9.21 -0.16
CA MET A 61 -5.04 8.40 -1.33
C MET A 61 -5.55 8.98 -2.66
N ALA A 62 -5.96 10.26 -2.67
CA ALA A 62 -6.45 10.89 -3.89
C ALA A 62 -5.41 10.99 -5.01
N ASP A 63 -4.13 11.04 -4.65
CA ASP A 63 -2.98 11.14 -5.53
C ASP A 63 -2.26 9.81 -5.77
N ALA A 64 -2.90 8.66 -5.44
CA ALA A 64 -2.29 7.33 -5.52
C ALA A 64 -1.63 7.04 -6.89
N ASP A 65 -2.29 7.34 -8.01
CA ASP A 65 -1.76 7.10 -9.35
C ASP A 65 -0.51 7.96 -9.64
N LEU A 66 -0.49 9.20 -9.12
CA LEU A 66 0.64 10.11 -9.30
C LEU A 66 1.84 9.64 -8.46
N VAL A 67 1.62 9.31 -7.19
CA VAL A 67 2.65 8.73 -6.32
C VAL A 67 3.23 7.46 -6.97
N ALA A 68 2.37 6.53 -7.40
CA ALA A 68 2.77 5.28 -8.02
C ALA A 68 3.66 5.46 -9.26
N ARG A 69 3.41 6.49 -10.08
CA ARG A 69 4.20 6.79 -11.29
C ARG A 69 5.46 7.59 -11.01
N SER A 70 5.51 8.31 -9.88
CA SER A 70 6.62 9.18 -9.53
C SER A 70 7.73 8.49 -8.73
N ILE A 71 7.47 7.30 -8.16
CA ILE A 71 8.48 6.55 -7.40
C ILE A 71 9.54 5.97 -8.34
N THR A 72 10.81 6.22 -8.01
CA THR A 72 11.95 5.54 -8.62
C THR A 72 12.14 4.18 -7.96
N GLN A 73 11.74 3.11 -8.65
CA GLN A 73 11.83 1.75 -8.11
C GLN A 73 13.25 1.21 -8.14
N LYS A 74 13.69 0.61 -7.03
CA LYS A 74 14.95 -0.12 -6.94
C LYS A 74 14.78 -1.61 -7.25
N PRO A 75 15.77 -2.24 -7.91
CA PRO A 75 15.73 -3.68 -8.16
C PRO A 75 15.73 -4.46 -6.83
N GLY A 76 14.97 -5.56 -6.80
CA GLY A 76 14.90 -6.43 -5.62
C GLY A 76 13.93 -5.98 -4.54
N ILE A 77 13.14 -4.92 -4.78
CA ILE A 77 12.07 -4.45 -3.88
C ILE A 77 10.73 -4.57 -4.63
N ALA A 78 9.76 -5.19 -3.98
CA ALA A 78 8.37 -5.22 -4.43
C ALA A 78 7.64 -3.98 -3.93
N TYR A 79 7.43 -3.03 -4.84
CA TYR A 79 6.56 -1.87 -4.63
C TYR A 79 5.15 -2.24 -5.05
N THR A 80 4.22 -2.33 -4.10
CA THR A 80 2.82 -2.74 -4.35
C THR A 80 1.85 -1.62 -4.03
N GLY A 81 0.63 -1.73 -4.55
CA GLY A 81 -0.53 -1.00 -4.03
C GLY A 81 -1.61 -1.98 -3.58
N ILE A 82 -2.71 -1.48 -3.03
CA ILE A 82 -3.91 -2.31 -2.77
C ILE A 82 -5.05 -1.88 -3.67
N TRP A 83 -5.89 -2.82 -4.06
CA TRP A 83 -7.14 -2.60 -4.79
C TRP A 83 -8.22 -3.53 -4.24
N LEU A 84 -9.41 -2.98 -3.98
CA LEU A 84 -10.51 -3.71 -3.35
C LEU A 84 -11.62 -4.08 -4.33
N ASN A 85 -11.50 -3.65 -5.58
CA ASN A 85 -12.48 -3.87 -6.64
C ASN A 85 -11.81 -3.74 -8.03
N MET A 86 -12.58 -4.02 -9.08
CA MET A 86 -12.10 -4.00 -10.46
C MET A 86 -11.57 -2.62 -10.90
N GLN A 87 -12.23 -1.53 -10.51
CA GLN A 87 -11.78 -0.17 -10.86
C GLN A 87 -10.43 0.17 -10.21
N GLY A 88 -10.22 -0.27 -8.97
CA GLY A 88 -8.93 -0.13 -8.28
C GLY A 88 -7.84 -0.97 -8.96
N LEU A 89 -8.18 -2.20 -9.38
CA LEU A 89 -7.25 -3.07 -10.09
C LEU A 89 -6.86 -2.48 -11.45
N GLU A 90 -7.83 -1.97 -12.22
CA GLU A 90 -7.59 -1.29 -13.50
C GLU A 90 -6.64 -0.10 -13.32
N ARG A 91 -6.83 0.71 -12.26
CA ARG A 91 -5.88 1.78 -11.93
C ARG A 91 -4.50 1.23 -11.62
N ALA A 92 -4.39 0.21 -10.78
CA ALA A 92 -3.12 -0.43 -10.42
C ALA A 92 -2.37 -0.95 -11.65
N CYS A 93 -3.05 -1.62 -12.58
CA CYS A 93 -2.51 -2.10 -13.85
C CYS A 93 -1.93 -0.98 -14.74
N ASN A 94 -2.39 0.25 -14.57
CA ASN A 94 -1.91 1.44 -15.31
C ASN A 94 -0.79 2.19 -14.57
N THR A 95 -0.11 1.53 -13.64
CA THR A 95 1.05 2.04 -12.89
C THR A 95 2.22 1.06 -12.98
N PRO A 96 3.46 1.51 -12.71
CA PRO A 96 4.60 0.61 -12.70
C PRO A 96 4.68 -0.28 -11.45
N LEU A 97 3.72 -0.21 -10.52
CA LEU A 97 3.74 -1.00 -9.29
C LEU A 97 3.55 -2.49 -9.58
N HIS A 98 4.14 -3.33 -8.74
CA HIS A 98 3.93 -4.76 -8.75
C HIS A 98 2.49 -5.09 -8.33
N LEU A 99 1.86 -6.01 -9.07
CA LEU A 99 0.55 -6.52 -8.74
C LEU A 99 0.66 -7.84 -7.97
N SER A 100 -0.10 -7.98 -6.89
CA SER A 100 -0.22 -9.21 -6.11
C SER A 100 -1.65 -9.75 -6.23
N GLY A 101 -1.79 -11.01 -6.65
CA GLY A 101 -3.10 -11.66 -6.79
C GLY A 101 -3.69 -12.02 -5.42
N GLU A 102 -4.20 -11.03 -4.69
CA GLU A 102 -4.71 -11.20 -3.33
C GLU A 102 -6.21 -10.92 -3.24
N LEU A 103 -6.91 -11.72 -2.44
CA LEU A 103 -8.30 -11.48 -2.05
C LEU A 103 -8.33 -11.08 -0.57
N GLN A 104 -8.87 -9.90 -0.27
CA GLN A 104 -9.11 -9.49 1.10
C GLN A 104 -10.50 -9.93 1.55
N LEU A 105 -10.53 -10.64 2.69
CA LEU A 105 -11.73 -11.06 3.39
C LEU A 105 -11.66 -10.56 4.83
N TYR A 106 -12.82 -10.37 5.45
CA TYR A 106 -12.92 -9.91 6.83
C TYR A 106 -13.55 -10.99 7.69
N ALA A 107 -12.98 -11.26 8.86
CA ALA A 107 -13.55 -12.22 9.80
C ALA A 107 -14.88 -11.74 10.41
N SER A 108 -15.14 -10.42 10.38
CA SER A 108 -16.38 -9.80 10.84
C SER A 108 -17.18 -9.30 9.64
N GLU A 109 -18.39 -9.81 9.50
CA GLU A 109 -19.34 -9.36 8.47
C GLU A 109 -19.64 -7.86 8.60
N THR A 110 -19.90 -7.37 9.82
CA THR A 110 -20.14 -5.95 10.08
C THR A 110 -18.96 -5.09 9.64
N PHE A 111 -17.73 -5.53 9.89
CA PHE A 111 -16.54 -4.81 9.44
C PHE A 111 -16.43 -4.82 7.91
N GLY A 112 -16.67 -5.97 7.27
CA GLY A 112 -16.62 -6.10 5.81
C GLY A 112 -17.61 -5.18 5.09
N ILE A 113 -18.85 -5.09 5.59
CA ILE A 113 -19.87 -4.18 5.08
C ILE A 113 -19.41 -2.73 5.22
N ASN A 114 -18.91 -2.34 6.39
CA ASN A 114 -18.49 -0.95 6.62
C ASN A 114 -17.24 -0.55 5.82
N ASN A 115 -16.27 -1.46 5.70
CA ASN A 115 -15.00 -1.17 5.03
C ASN A 115 -15.14 -1.23 3.51
N SER A 116 -15.70 -2.32 3.00
CA SER A 116 -15.67 -2.66 1.57
C SER A 116 -17.05 -2.72 0.92
N ASN A 117 -18.14 -2.54 1.69
CA ASN A 117 -19.53 -2.68 1.24
C ASN A 117 -19.79 -4.04 0.57
N ARG A 118 -19.18 -5.09 1.14
CA ARG A 118 -19.26 -6.48 0.70
C ARG A 118 -19.32 -7.41 1.92
N THR A 119 -20.00 -8.54 1.77
CA THR A 119 -20.01 -9.66 2.72
C THR A 119 -18.82 -10.57 2.51
#